data_AF-A0A7C5NMJ1-F1
#
_entry.id   AF-A0A7C5NMJ1-F1
#
_cell.length_a   1.000
_cell.length_b   1.000
_cell.length_c   1.000
_cell.angle_alpha   90.00
_cell.angle_beta   90.00
_cell.angle_gamma   90.00
#
_symmetry.space_group_name_H-M   'P 1'
#
loop_
_entity.id
_entity.type
_entity.pdbx_description
1 polymer ?
#
loop_
_entity_poly.entity_id
_entity_poly.type
_entity_poly.pdbx_seq_one_letter_code
_entity_poly.pdbx_strand_id
1 'polypeptide(L)'
;DGRIFANTRFAVIGKASGQRLLEFGIKADLCSAIESSKGLLEAFSKIDTPIILPLHPRTRKTLGMGLEAIGGSVRVIDPIPYLDMLMLEKHCRMILTDSGGVQKEAYWFDRPCITLRDETEWVELVDAGCNRIVGANPQAIGEAVKHFEATGLPDNRPSDLYGNGEAARKIVEIISSAR
;
A
#
# COMPACT_ATOMS: atom_id res chain seq x y z
N ASP A 1 9.99 2.63 17.36
CA ASP A 1 9.29 2.94 18.63
C ASP A 1 7.84 2.50 18.49
N GLY A 2 7.41 1.51 19.30
CA GLY A 2 6.10 0.83 19.16
C GLY A 2 4.88 1.77 19.29
N ARG A 3 5.10 3.00 19.75
CA ARG A 3 4.09 4.08 19.80
C ARG A 3 3.62 4.55 18.43
N ILE A 4 4.42 4.35 17.38
CA ILE A 4 4.02 4.71 16.00
C ILE A 4 2.83 3.83 15.57
N PHE A 5 2.87 2.53 15.88
CA PHE A 5 1.85 1.57 15.43
C PHE A 5 0.52 1.66 16.17
N ALA A 6 0.52 2.03 17.45
CA ALA A 6 -0.68 2.02 18.29
C ALA A 6 -1.76 3.03 17.86
N ASN A 7 -1.38 4.09 17.14
CA ASN A 7 -2.28 5.14 16.68
C ASN A 7 -2.37 5.24 15.14
N THR A 8 -1.69 4.36 14.40
CA THR A 8 -1.77 4.33 12.93
C THR A 8 -3.13 3.84 12.50
N ARG A 9 -3.84 4.65 11.73
CA ARG A 9 -5.10 4.22 11.10
C ARG A 9 -4.92 3.96 9.62
N PHE A 10 -4.05 4.68 8.92
CA PHE A 10 -3.72 4.40 7.52
C PHE A 10 -2.23 4.27 7.29
N ALA A 11 -1.85 3.32 6.45
CA ALA A 11 -0.48 3.17 5.96
C ALA A 11 -0.45 3.49 4.47
N VAL A 12 0.30 4.51 4.07
CA VAL A 12 0.61 4.77 2.67
C VAL A 12 1.98 4.19 2.40
N ILE A 13 2.02 3.06 1.71
CA ILE A 13 3.25 2.28 1.50
C ILE A 13 3.55 2.27 0.02
N GLY A 14 4.78 2.63 -0.31
CA GLY A 14 5.24 2.67 -1.68
C GLY A 14 6.37 1.72 -1.95
N LYS A 15 6.56 1.34 -3.21
CA LYS A 15 7.88 0.88 -3.61
C LYS A 15 8.89 2.01 -3.47
N ALA A 16 9.87 1.83 -2.58
CA ALA A 16 11.06 2.65 -2.51
C ALA A 16 12.10 2.16 -3.54
N SER A 17 11.77 2.10 -4.83
CA SER A 17 12.76 1.77 -5.85
C SER A 17 13.49 3.04 -6.30
N GLY A 18 14.57 3.38 -5.62
CA GLY A 18 15.59 4.28 -6.15
C GLY A 18 16.40 3.69 -7.33
N GLN A 19 15.92 2.65 -8.00
CA GLN A 19 16.51 2.08 -9.21
C GLN A 19 15.46 2.05 -10.32
N ARG A 20 15.69 2.85 -11.36
CA ARG A 20 15.07 2.72 -12.68
C ARG A 20 15.24 1.27 -13.16
N LEU A 21 14.21 0.43 -13.05
CA LEU A 21 14.08 -0.81 -13.84
C LEU A 21 13.63 -0.45 -15.26
N LEU A 22 14.45 0.34 -15.96
CA LEU A 22 14.22 0.69 -17.37
C LEU A 22 14.36 -0.51 -18.31
N GLU A 23 14.92 -1.64 -17.84
CA GLU A 23 15.15 -2.84 -18.65
C GLU A 23 13.92 -3.77 -18.77
N PHE A 24 12.86 -3.58 -17.97
CA PHE A 24 11.69 -4.46 -17.95
C PHE A 24 10.34 -3.79 -18.22
N GLY A 25 10.31 -2.49 -18.51
CA GLY A 25 9.11 -1.80 -19.00
C GLY A 25 7.94 -1.65 -18.01
N ILE A 26 8.11 -1.99 -16.73
CA ILE A 26 7.06 -1.87 -15.71
C ILE A 26 7.28 -0.59 -14.90
N LYS A 27 6.29 0.31 -14.92
CA LYS A 27 6.36 1.63 -14.29
C LYS A 27 5.30 1.74 -13.21
N ALA A 28 5.69 1.45 -11.97
CA ALA A 28 4.91 1.81 -10.79
C ALA A 28 5.84 1.92 -9.58
N ASP A 29 6.15 3.17 -9.26
CA ASP A 29 6.76 3.57 -7.99
C ASP A 29 5.88 4.65 -7.36
N LEU A 30 5.67 4.59 -6.04
CA LEU A 30 5.04 5.65 -5.26
C LEU A 30 5.87 6.92 -5.42
N CYS A 31 7.19 6.74 -5.61
CA CYS A 31 8.11 7.79 -6.00
C CYS A 31 7.68 8.47 -7.32
N SER A 32 7.28 7.73 -8.36
CA SER A 32 6.80 8.30 -9.63
C SER A 32 5.38 8.87 -9.56
N ALA A 33 4.48 8.27 -8.76
CA ALA A 33 3.12 8.76 -8.56
C ALA A 33 3.09 10.05 -7.70
N ILE A 34 3.97 10.12 -6.71
CA ILE A 34 4.19 11.32 -5.89
C ILE A 34 5.07 12.36 -6.63
N GLU A 35 6.05 11.96 -7.45
CA GLU A 35 6.74 12.84 -8.42
C GLU A 35 5.77 13.44 -9.45
N SER A 36 4.61 12.81 -9.64
CA SER A 36 3.56 13.26 -10.56
C SER A 36 2.51 14.20 -9.93
N SER A 37 2.33 14.32 -8.60
CA SER A 37 1.06 14.92 -8.14
C SER A 37 1.04 15.71 -6.82
N LYS A 38 0.72 17.00 -6.97
CA LYS A 38 -0.04 17.79 -5.98
C LYS A 38 -1.35 17.08 -5.59
N GLY A 39 -1.93 16.30 -6.51
CA GLY A 39 -3.18 15.57 -6.31
C GLY A 39 -3.14 14.54 -5.18
N LEU A 40 -2.11 13.69 -5.09
CA LEU A 40 -2.00 12.74 -3.96
C LEU A 40 -1.88 13.46 -2.62
N LEU A 41 -1.06 14.51 -2.55
CA LEU A 41 -0.90 15.30 -1.34
C LEU A 41 -2.19 16.03 -0.96
N GLU A 42 -2.94 16.54 -1.94
CA GLU A 42 -4.27 17.13 -1.75
C GLU A 42 -5.31 16.10 -1.29
N ALA A 43 -5.23 14.87 -1.79
CA ALA A 43 -6.09 13.78 -1.34
C ALA A 43 -5.83 13.48 0.14
N PHE A 44 -4.55 13.34 0.50
CA PHE A 44 -4.15 13.00 1.87
C PHE A 44 -4.45 14.13 2.86
N SER A 45 -4.35 15.40 2.46
CA SER A 45 -4.71 16.52 3.33
C SER A 45 -6.20 16.63 3.61
N LYS A 46 -7.06 15.98 2.80
CA LYS A 46 -8.51 15.91 2.99
C LYS A 46 -8.95 14.67 3.80
N ILE A 47 -8.01 13.83 4.22
CA ILE A 47 -8.30 12.65 5.04
C ILE A 47 -8.07 13.04 6.51
N ASP A 48 -9.15 13.08 7.29
CA ASP A 48 -9.10 13.45 8.71
C ASP A 48 -8.42 12.37 9.59
N THR A 49 -8.30 11.16 9.07
CA THR A 49 -7.75 10.00 9.78
C THR A 49 -6.20 9.98 9.72
N PRO A 50 -5.50 9.64 10.83
CA PRO A 50 -4.03 9.59 10.85
C PRO A 50 -3.42 8.63 9.83
N ILE A 51 -2.51 9.16 9.01
CA ILE A 51 -1.74 8.47 7.97
C ILE A 51 -0.27 8.39 8.38
N ILE A 52 0.33 7.22 8.29
CA ILE A 52 1.79 7.03 8.31
C ILE A 52 2.30 6.86 6.89
N LEU A 53 3.29 7.67 6.51
CA LEU A 53 3.95 7.63 5.21
C LEU A 53 5.46 7.42 5.41
N PRO A 54 5.96 6.17 5.39
CA PRO A 54 7.39 5.91 5.33
C PRO A 54 7.94 6.39 4.00
N LEU A 55 8.87 7.34 4.03
CA LEU A 55 9.32 8.03 2.82
C LEU A 55 10.84 8.19 2.79
N HIS A 56 11.46 7.73 1.71
CA HIS A 56 12.91 7.83 1.55
C HIS A 56 13.36 9.30 1.45
N PRO A 57 14.51 9.68 2.06
CA PRO A 57 15.02 11.07 2.02
C PRO A 57 15.15 11.64 0.61
N ARG A 58 15.50 10.81 -0.37
CA ARG A 58 15.54 11.19 -1.80
C ARG A 58 14.17 11.67 -2.28
N THR A 59 13.11 10.91 -2.03
CA THR A 59 11.73 11.26 -2.41
C THR A 59 11.24 12.49 -1.65
N ARG A 60 11.56 12.57 -0.35
CA ARG A 60 11.28 13.75 0.48
C ARG A 60 11.88 15.02 -0.11
N LYS A 61 13.12 14.95 -0.61
CA LYS A 61 13.80 16.07 -1.27
C LYS A 61 13.15 16.45 -2.60
N THR A 62 12.74 15.46 -3.41
CA THR A 62 12.04 15.72 -4.67
C THR A 62 10.68 16.39 -4.46
N LEU A 63 10.00 16.05 -3.37
CA LEU A 63 8.70 16.64 -2.98
C LEU A 63 8.78 18.08 -2.47
N GLY A 64 9.94 18.51 -1.98
CA GLY A 64 10.17 19.88 -1.51
C GLY A 64 9.16 20.40 -0.48
N MET A 65 8.83 21.70 -0.57
CA MET A 65 7.86 22.43 0.28
C MET A 65 6.43 21.84 0.27
N GLY A 66 6.12 20.88 -0.62
CA GLY A 66 4.80 20.25 -0.68
C GLY A 66 4.46 19.41 0.55
N LEU A 67 5.46 18.90 1.28
CA LEU A 67 5.26 18.10 2.50
C LEU A 67 4.77 18.92 3.69
N GLU A 68 5.18 20.19 3.79
CA GLU A 68 4.74 21.10 4.86
C GLU A 68 3.26 21.48 4.70
N ALA A 69 2.73 21.42 3.48
CA ALA A 69 1.31 21.64 3.17
C ALA A 69 0.42 20.45 3.52
N ILE A 70 1.01 19.27 3.80
CA ILE A 70 0.29 18.08 4.23
C ILE A 70 0.04 18.21 5.74
N GLY A 71 -0.90 19.09 6.11
CA GLY A 71 -1.20 19.36 7.51
C GLY A 71 -1.77 18.16 8.29
N GLY A 72 -1.70 18.27 9.62
CA GLY A 72 -2.57 17.64 10.63
C GLY A 72 -2.53 16.12 10.81
N SER A 73 -2.80 15.37 9.74
CA SER A 73 -3.10 13.94 9.82
C SER A 73 -2.05 13.05 9.16
N VAL A 74 -1.16 13.60 8.32
CA VAL A 74 -0.08 12.82 7.69
C VAL A 74 1.21 12.96 8.49
N ARG A 75 1.70 11.82 8.98
CA ARG A 75 3.00 11.71 9.62
C ARG A 75 3.97 11.01 8.69
N VAL A 76 4.88 11.80 8.15
CA VAL A 76 6.00 11.31 7.36
C VAL A 76 7.07 10.76 8.29
N ILE A 77 7.49 9.53 8.07
CA ILE A 77 8.57 8.90 8.83
C ILE A 77 9.70 8.49 7.90
N ASP A 78 10.87 8.23 8.47
CA ASP A 78 11.98 7.63 7.72
C ASP A 78 11.61 6.19 7.31
N PRO A 79 12.22 5.64 6.24
CA PRO A 79 12.01 4.25 5.85
C PRO A 79 12.25 3.31 7.03
N ILE A 80 11.35 2.36 7.20
CA ILE A 80 11.41 1.37 8.28
C ILE A 80 11.86 0.01 7.73
N PRO A 81 12.50 -0.83 8.55
CA PRO A 81 12.82 -2.21 8.18
C PRO A 81 11.57 -3.00 7.73
N TYR A 82 11.77 -4.02 6.91
CA TYR A 82 10.67 -4.84 6.37
C TYR A 82 9.74 -5.40 7.46
N LEU A 83 10.30 -5.92 8.56
CA LEU A 83 9.47 -6.45 9.65
C LEU A 83 8.62 -5.37 10.33
N ASP A 84 9.15 -4.16 10.48
CA ASP A 84 8.39 -3.03 11.02
C ASP A 84 7.30 -2.57 10.03
N MET A 85 7.56 -2.69 8.73
CA MET A 85 6.59 -2.42 7.68
C MET A 85 5.42 -3.42 7.71
N LEU A 86 5.70 -4.72 7.86
CA LEU A 86 4.66 -5.74 8.10
C LEU A 86 3.84 -5.45 9.36
N MET A 87 4.47 -4.98 10.44
CA MET A 87 3.75 -4.59 11.65
C MET A 87 2.86 -3.36 11.41
N LEU A 88 3.32 -2.40 10.60
CA LEU A 88 2.50 -1.25 10.20
C LEU A 88 1.27 -1.69 9.41
N GLU A 89 1.46 -2.54 8.41
CA GLU A 89 0.39 -3.10 7.58
C GLU A 89 -0.61 -3.89 8.42
N LYS A 90 -0.12 -4.81 9.25
CA LYS A 90 -0.95 -5.65 10.10
C LYS A 90 -1.83 -4.86 11.06
N HIS A 91 -1.38 -3.71 11.55
CA HIS A 91 -2.09 -2.94 12.58
C HIS A 91 -2.83 -1.70 12.08
N CYS A 92 -2.65 -1.30 10.82
CA CYS A 92 -3.44 -0.22 10.23
C CYS A 92 -4.90 -0.65 9.99
N ARG A 93 -5.78 0.31 9.67
CA ARG A 93 -7.16 0.05 9.25
C ARG A 93 -7.29 -0.17 7.75
N MET A 94 -6.43 0.44 6.95
CA MET A 94 -6.42 0.36 5.49
C MET A 94 -5.05 0.76 4.97
N ILE A 95 -4.70 0.19 3.82
CA ILE A 95 -3.44 0.41 3.12
C ILE A 95 -3.72 1.13 1.80
N LEU A 96 -2.96 2.20 1.54
CA LEU A 96 -2.90 2.87 0.25
C LEU A 96 -1.52 2.56 -0.34
N THR A 97 -1.47 1.95 -1.52
CA THR A 97 -0.19 1.45 -2.06
C THR A 97 -0.14 1.46 -3.57
N ASP A 98 1.06 1.58 -4.11
CA ASP A 98 1.34 1.25 -5.51
C ASP A 98 2.12 -0.09 -5.63
N SER A 99 2.56 -0.66 -4.51
CA SER A 99 3.37 -1.87 -4.48
C SER A 99 2.51 -3.10 -4.69
N GLY A 100 2.81 -3.87 -5.73
CA GLY A 100 2.13 -5.15 -5.98
C GLY A 100 2.31 -6.18 -4.86
N GLY A 101 3.46 -6.21 -4.17
CA GLY A 101 3.66 -7.10 -3.02
C GLY A 101 2.71 -6.74 -1.86
N VAL A 102 2.64 -5.44 -1.57
CA VAL A 102 1.83 -4.88 -0.48
C VAL A 102 0.34 -5.09 -0.72
N GLN A 103 -0.12 -5.09 -1.97
CA GLN A 103 -1.52 -5.44 -2.29
C GLN A 103 -1.89 -6.85 -1.78
N LYS A 104 -0.98 -7.83 -1.89
CA LYS A 104 -1.20 -9.17 -1.32
C LYS A 104 -1.02 -9.21 0.18
N GLU A 105 -0.03 -8.50 0.71
CA GLU A 105 0.19 -8.40 2.16
C GLU A 105 -1.05 -7.80 2.85
N ALA A 106 -1.68 -6.80 2.23
CA ALA A 106 -2.95 -6.23 2.69
C ALA A 106 -4.07 -7.28 2.77
N TYR A 107 -4.22 -8.10 1.73
CA TYR A 107 -5.17 -9.22 1.73
C TYR A 107 -4.89 -10.20 2.87
N TRP A 108 -3.63 -10.61 3.05
CA TRP A 108 -3.21 -11.51 4.12
C TRP A 108 -3.42 -10.95 5.53
N PHE A 109 -3.34 -9.64 5.70
CA PHE A 109 -3.57 -8.97 6.97
C PHE A 109 -5.03 -8.54 7.20
N ASP A 110 -5.94 -8.94 6.31
CA ASP A 110 -7.35 -8.53 6.35
C ASP A 110 -7.51 -7.00 6.40
N ARG A 111 -6.75 -6.31 5.53
CA ARG A 111 -6.79 -4.86 5.37
C ARG A 111 -7.36 -4.46 4.01
N PRO A 112 -8.36 -3.56 3.96
CA PRO A 112 -8.73 -2.88 2.74
C PRO A 112 -7.51 -2.26 2.06
N CYS A 113 -7.41 -2.45 0.77
CA CYS A 113 -6.33 -1.95 -0.06
C CYS A 113 -6.88 -0.93 -1.08
N ILE A 114 -6.19 0.18 -1.24
CA ILE A 114 -6.44 1.15 -2.30
C ILE A 114 -5.17 1.24 -3.15
N THR A 115 -5.28 0.83 -4.40
CA THR A 115 -4.18 0.82 -5.35
C THR A 115 -4.05 2.17 -6.05
N LEU A 116 -2.93 2.85 -5.82
CA LEU A 116 -2.59 4.18 -6.35
C LEU A 116 -1.99 4.14 -7.77
N ARG A 117 -2.30 3.09 -8.52
CA ARG A 117 -1.96 2.88 -9.94
C ARG A 117 -3.25 2.83 -10.75
N ASP A 118 -3.14 2.95 -12.07
CA ASP A 118 -4.29 2.82 -12.97
C ASP A 118 -4.62 1.36 -13.30
N GLU A 119 -3.73 0.42 -12.93
CA GLU A 119 -3.85 -1.00 -13.20
C GLU A 119 -3.23 -1.84 -12.06
N THR A 120 -3.59 -3.12 -12.02
CA THR A 120 -3.00 -4.10 -11.09
C THR A 120 -2.88 -5.46 -11.76
N GLU A 121 -1.88 -6.22 -11.33
CA GLU A 121 -1.67 -7.62 -11.68
C GLU A 121 -2.56 -8.56 -10.85
N TRP A 122 -3.20 -8.07 -9.77
CA TRP A 122 -4.00 -8.85 -8.81
C TRP A 122 -5.50 -8.56 -8.94
N VAL A 123 -6.06 -8.87 -10.12
CA VAL A 123 -7.47 -8.63 -10.44
C VAL A 123 -8.42 -9.33 -9.48
N GLU A 124 -8.03 -10.51 -8.99
CA GLU A 124 -8.79 -11.31 -8.03
C GLU A 124 -9.05 -10.57 -6.70
N LEU A 125 -8.15 -9.67 -6.29
CA LEU A 125 -8.33 -8.85 -5.09
C LEU A 125 -9.36 -7.73 -5.30
N VAL A 126 -9.44 -7.22 -6.53
CA VAL A 126 -10.43 -6.22 -6.93
C VAL A 126 -11.81 -6.87 -7.05
N ASP A 127 -11.88 -8.02 -7.70
CA ASP A 127 -13.10 -8.80 -7.87
C ASP A 127 -13.67 -9.26 -6.51
N ALA A 128 -12.79 -9.65 -5.58
CA ALA A 128 -13.16 -9.99 -4.21
C ALA A 128 -13.52 -8.78 -3.32
N GLY A 129 -13.46 -7.55 -3.86
CA GLY A 129 -13.74 -6.31 -3.11
C GLY A 129 -12.75 -5.99 -2.00
N CYS A 130 -11.57 -6.63 -2.00
CA CYS A 130 -10.50 -6.39 -1.02
C CYS A 130 -9.60 -5.22 -1.41
N ASN A 131 -9.57 -4.88 -2.71
CA ASN A 131 -8.75 -3.84 -3.29
C ASN A 131 -9.59 -2.94 -4.21
N ARG A 132 -9.23 -1.65 -4.31
CA ARG A 132 -9.80 -0.72 -5.29
C ARG A 132 -8.71 0.06 -6.00
N ILE A 133 -8.72 0.05 -7.33
CA ILE A 133 -7.79 0.80 -8.19
C ILE A 133 -8.33 2.22 -8.36
N VAL A 134 -7.53 3.23 -8.04
CA VAL A 134 -7.96 4.65 -8.09
C VAL A 134 -6.94 5.58 -8.77
N GLY A 135 -5.76 5.07 -9.13
CA GLY A 135 -4.68 5.88 -9.67
C GLY A 135 -4.26 7.01 -8.73
N ALA A 136 -3.88 8.14 -9.32
CA ALA A 136 -3.52 9.36 -8.58
C ALA A 136 -4.67 10.38 -8.50
N ASN A 137 -5.94 9.95 -8.68
CA ASN A 137 -7.10 10.85 -8.67
C ASN A 137 -7.53 11.19 -7.21
N PRO A 138 -7.47 12.46 -6.79
CA PRO A 138 -7.75 12.82 -5.39
C PRO A 138 -9.18 12.53 -4.95
N GLN A 139 -10.15 12.72 -5.86
CA GLN A 139 -11.55 12.45 -5.58
C GLN A 139 -11.79 10.94 -5.44
N ALA A 140 -11.26 10.14 -6.36
CA ALA A 140 -11.41 8.68 -6.32
C ALA A 140 -10.76 8.07 -5.07
N ILE A 141 -9.60 8.58 -4.65
CA ILE A 141 -8.94 8.17 -3.39
C ILE A 141 -9.86 8.48 -2.20
N GLY A 142 -10.38 9.70 -2.10
CA GLY A 142 -11.27 10.09 -1.00
C GLY A 142 -12.56 9.27 -0.96
N GLU A 143 -13.16 8.98 -2.11
CA GLU A 143 -14.36 8.13 -2.22
C GLU A 143 -14.08 6.68 -1.81
N ALA A 144 -12.93 6.13 -2.22
CA ALA A 144 -12.51 4.78 -1.83
C ALA A 144 -12.23 4.67 -0.33
N VAL A 145 -11.57 5.67 0.27
CA VAL A 145 -11.35 5.74 1.72
C VAL A 145 -12.68 5.74 2.46
N LYS A 146 -13.60 6.65 2.11
CA LYS A 146 -14.92 6.74 2.74
C LYS A 146 -15.72 5.44 2.60
N HIS A 147 -15.65 4.81 1.43
CA HIS A 147 -16.33 3.55 1.19
C HIS A 147 -15.87 2.47 2.18
N PHE A 148 -14.56 2.20 2.24
CA PHE A 148 -14.03 1.18 3.12
C PHE A 148 -14.11 1.55 4.62
N GLU A 149 -14.08 2.84 4.97
CA GLU A 149 -14.37 3.27 6.35
C GLU A 149 -15.81 2.95 6.76
N ALA A 150 -16.76 3.04 5.82
CA ALA A 150 -18.17 2.74 6.07
C ALA A 150 -18.49 1.23 6.02
N THR A 151 -17.89 0.49 5.10
CA THR A 151 -18.27 -0.91 4.81
C THR A 151 -17.28 -1.94 5.35
N GLY A 152 -16.02 -1.57 5.57
CA GLY A 152 -14.95 -2.55 5.79
C GLY A 152 -14.73 -3.45 4.57
N LEU A 153 -14.07 -4.60 4.80
CA LEU A 153 -13.93 -5.66 3.82
C LEU A 153 -15.23 -6.47 3.68
N PRO A 154 -15.53 -7.04 2.51
CA PRO A 154 -16.65 -7.97 2.36
C PRO A 154 -16.51 -9.20 3.27
N ASP A 155 -17.61 -9.61 3.90
CA ASP A 155 -17.68 -10.79 4.77
C ASP A 155 -17.48 -12.11 4.00
N ASN A 156 -17.82 -12.13 2.71
CA ASN A 156 -17.79 -13.30 1.84
C ASN A 156 -16.52 -13.38 0.96
N ARG A 157 -15.47 -12.62 1.27
CA ARG A 157 -14.22 -12.69 0.49
C ARG A 157 -13.59 -14.09 0.61
N PRO A 158 -12.97 -14.62 -0.46
CA PRO A 158 -12.23 -15.87 -0.37
C PRO A 158 -11.08 -15.71 0.62
N SER A 159 -10.75 -16.76 1.38
CA SER A 159 -9.69 -16.73 2.41
C SER A 159 -8.38 -17.36 1.96
N ASP A 160 -8.36 -17.97 0.77
CA ASP A 160 -7.31 -18.87 0.30
C ASP A 160 -6.80 -18.54 -1.11
N LEU A 161 -7.00 -17.32 -1.60
CA LEU A 161 -6.58 -16.91 -2.97
C LEU A 161 -5.11 -17.22 -3.26
N TYR A 162 -4.25 -17.15 -2.23
CA TYR A 162 -2.81 -17.41 -2.34
C TYR A 162 -2.34 -18.60 -1.51
N GLY A 163 -3.25 -19.52 -1.18
CA GLY A 163 -2.95 -20.76 -0.47
C GLY A 163 -2.95 -20.61 1.05
N ASN A 164 -2.12 -21.41 1.72
CA ASN A 164 -2.15 -21.63 3.17
C ASN A 164 -0.77 -21.50 3.84
N GLY A 165 0.18 -20.84 3.19
CA GLY A 165 1.55 -20.67 3.72
C GLY A 165 2.48 -21.88 3.56
N GLU A 166 2.04 -22.96 2.91
CA GLU A 166 2.86 -24.18 2.73
C GLU A 166 3.69 -24.21 1.45
N ALA A 167 3.78 -23.09 0.71
CA ALA A 167 4.43 -23.05 -0.60
C ALA A 167 5.87 -23.60 -0.57
N ALA A 168 6.67 -23.19 0.42
CA ALA A 168 8.05 -23.64 0.55
C ALA A 168 8.16 -25.17 0.71
N ARG A 169 7.32 -25.75 1.59
CA ARG A 169 7.27 -27.21 1.81
C ARG A 169 6.91 -27.94 0.51
N LYS A 170 5.85 -27.51 -0.17
CA LYS A 170 5.38 -28.10 -1.42
C LYS A 170 6.43 -28.02 -2.54
N ILE A 171 7.12 -26.89 -2.66
CA ILE A 171 8.19 -26.71 -3.65
C ILE A 171 9.35 -27.69 -3.39
N VAL A 172 9.78 -27.81 -2.13
CA VAL A 172 10.85 -28.75 -1.75
C VAL A 172 10.47 -30.20 -2.05
N GLU A 173 9.23 -30.59 -1.75
CA GLU A 173 8.69 -31.93 -2.06
C GLU A 173 8.71 -32.22 -3.56
N ILE A 174 8.21 -31.29 -4.38
CA ILE A 174 8.19 -31.44 -5.85
C ILE A 174 9.61 -31.63 -6.39
N ILE A 175 10.54 -30.76 -6.00
CA ILE A 175 11.95 -30.82 -6.47
C ILE A 175 12.62 -32.12 -6.02
N SER A 176 12.31 -32.60 -4.82
CA SER A 176 12.90 -33.83 -4.27
C SER A 176 12.32 -35.10 -4.90
N SER A 177 11.05 -35.08 -5.29
CA SER A 177 10.33 -36.19 -5.94
C SER A 177 10.60 -36.30 -7.45
N ALA A 178 11.15 -35.26 -8.08
CA ALA A 178 11.50 -35.26 -9.50
C ALA A 178 12.80 -36.03 -9.82
N ARG A 179 13.19 -36.98 -8.95
CA ARG A 179 14.38 -37.83 -9.08
C ARG A 179 14.02 -39.22 -9.56
#